data_AF-A0A2X1AR39-F1
#
_entry.id   AF-A0A2X1AR39-F1
#
_cell.length_a   1.000
_cell.length_b   1.000
_cell.length_c   1.000
_cell.angle_alpha   90.00
_cell.angle_beta   90.00
_cell.angle_gamma   90.00
#
_symmetry.space_group_name_H-M   'P 1'
#
loop_
_entity.id
_entity.type
_entity.pdbx_description
1 polymer ?
#
loop_
_entity_poly.entity_id
_entity_poly.type
_entity_poly.pdbx_seq_one_letter_code
_entity_poly.pdbx_strand_id
1 'polypeptide(L)'
;MTPTHSWMTLSLGVLMIMTASCAVSRPVSAVAPPRLMLPPEAEARCGLARLPPQATAADLEAAYVRRGAQVAACDAARQLAVDTLRDERALIDVWMECIGRQKMPANSVKNAAHRC
;
A
#
# COMPACT_ATOMS: atom_id res chain seq x y z
N MET A 1 -38.25 44.02 -10.73
CA MET A 1 -36.84 44.23 -11.09
C MET A 1 -35.98 43.42 -10.12
N THR A 2 -35.59 42.21 -10.51
CA THR A 2 -34.60 41.41 -9.79
C THR A 2 -33.21 41.74 -10.37
N PRO A 3 -32.23 42.15 -9.57
CA PRO A 3 -30.91 42.47 -10.09
C PRO A 3 -30.19 41.16 -10.45
N THR A 4 -29.95 40.95 -11.74
CA THR A 4 -29.19 39.83 -12.26
C THR A 4 -27.70 40.05 -12.01
N HIS A 5 -27.20 39.57 -10.87
CA HIS A 5 -25.77 39.56 -10.53
C HIS A 5 -25.01 38.48 -11.32
N SER A 6 -24.89 38.69 -12.64
CA SER A 6 -24.16 37.84 -13.60
C SER A 6 -22.68 37.60 -13.24
N TRP A 7 -22.08 38.52 -12.47
CA TRP A 7 -20.69 38.39 -12.00
C TRP A 7 -20.49 37.31 -10.92
N MET A 8 -21.51 37.00 -10.11
CA MET A 8 -21.42 36.00 -9.03
C MET A 8 -21.50 34.56 -9.58
N THR A 9 -22.21 34.35 -10.68
CA THR A 9 -22.29 33.02 -11.32
C THR A 9 -21.00 32.67 -12.04
N LEU A 10 -20.31 33.66 -12.62
CA LEU A 10 -19.00 33.49 -13.25
C LEU A 10 -17.91 33.09 -12.23
N SER A 11 -17.86 33.71 -11.05
CA SER A 11 -16.88 33.38 -10.02
C SER A 11 -17.08 31.98 -9.43
N LEU A 12 -18.33 31.55 -9.23
CA LEU A 12 -18.66 30.18 -8.83
C LEU A 12 -18.29 29.13 -9.89
N GLY A 13 -18.47 29.44 -11.17
CA GLY A 13 -18.09 28.55 -12.27
C GLY A 13 -16.58 28.29 -12.34
N VAL A 14 -15.76 29.34 -12.22
CA VAL A 14 -14.29 29.21 -12.25
C VAL A 14 -13.77 28.40 -11.06
N LEU A 15 -14.34 28.58 -9.87
CA LEU A 15 -13.96 27.82 -8.67
C LEU A 15 -14.24 26.32 -8.80
N MET A 16 -15.37 25.95 -9.42
CA MET A 16 -15.71 24.55 -9.68
C MET A 16 -14.78 23.89 -10.71
N ILE A 17 -14.37 24.63 -11.74
CA ILE A 17 -13.44 24.11 -12.77
C ILE A 17 -12.05 23.85 -12.16
N MET A 18 -11.54 24.74 -11.30
CA MET A 18 -10.22 24.58 -10.66
C MET A 18 -10.16 23.40 -9.68
N THR A 19 -11.25 23.11 -8.97
CA THR A 19 -11.27 22.01 -7.98
C THR A 19 -11.44 20.63 -8.62
N ALA A 20 -12.08 20.53 -9.79
CA ALA A 20 -12.25 19.27 -10.51
C ALA A 20 -10.93 18.72 -11.10
N SER A 21 -10.01 19.60 -11.50
CA SER A 21 -8.74 19.19 -12.15
C SER A 21 -7.79 18.42 -11.24
N CYS A 22 -7.89 18.58 -9.91
CA CYS A 22 -7.04 17.87 -8.95
C CYS A 22 -7.44 16.39 -8.74
N ALA A 23 -8.69 16.01 -9.03
CA ALA A 23 -9.16 14.63 -8.83
C ALA A 23 -8.91 13.73 -10.05
N VAL A 24 -8.89 14.30 -11.27
CA VAL A 24 -8.85 13.55 -12.54
C VAL A 24 -7.44 13.38 -13.10
N SER A 25 -6.49 14.21 -12.69
CA SER A 25 -5.12 14.22 -13.25
C SER A 25 -4.22 13.11 -12.68
N ARG A 26 -4.77 11.95 -12.32
CA ARG A 26 -3.91 10.79 -12.13
C ARG A 26 -3.42 10.36 -13.51
N PRO A 27 -2.12 10.36 -13.77
CA PRO A 27 -1.61 9.83 -15.01
C PRO A 27 -2.03 8.36 -15.13
N VAL A 28 -2.82 8.05 -16.15
CA VAL A 28 -3.07 6.66 -16.53
C VAL A 28 -1.76 6.13 -17.09
N SER A 29 -1.01 5.41 -16.25
CA SER A 29 0.14 4.64 -16.71
C SER A 29 -0.36 3.43 -17.48
N ALA A 30 0.24 3.15 -18.64
CA ALA A 30 -0.04 1.94 -19.42
C ALA A 30 0.49 0.66 -18.71
N VAL A 31 1.47 0.82 -17.82
CA VAL A 31 2.07 -0.27 -17.04
C VAL A 31 1.50 -0.24 -15.63
N ALA A 32 0.98 -1.37 -15.15
CA ALA A 32 0.47 -1.52 -13.79
C ALA A 32 1.60 -1.41 -12.74
N PRO A 33 1.29 -0.95 -11.51
CA PRO A 33 2.28 -0.92 -10.43
C PRO A 33 2.72 -2.33 -10.05
N PRO A 34 3.99 -2.52 -9.64
CA PRO A 34 4.47 -3.81 -9.17
C PRO A 34 3.70 -4.24 -7.92
N ARG A 35 3.42 -5.54 -7.84
CA ARG A 35 2.78 -6.20 -6.70
C ARG A 35 3.55 -7.45 -6.34
N LEU A 36 3.92 -7.58 -5.08
CA LEU A 36 4.59 -8.76 -4.55
C LEU A 36 3.58 -9.68 -3.88
N MET A 37 3.80 -10.98 -4.00
CA MET A 37 3.02 -11.97 -3.28
C MET A 37 3.59 -12.14 -1.88
N LEU A 38 2.71 -12.20 -0.89
CA LEU A 38 3.14 -12.51 0.47
C LEU A 38 3.62 -13.97 0.55
N PRO A 39 4.67 -14.26 1.33
CA PRO A 39 5.06 -15.62 1.64
C PRO A 39 3.92 -16.35 2.39
N PRO A 40 3.67 -17.64 2.10
CA PRO A 40 2.57 -18.39 2.70
C PRO A 40 2.68 -18.48 4.23
N GLU A 41 3.89 -18.47 4.78
CA GLU A 41 4.16 -18.43 6.22
C GLU A 41 3.58 -17.15 6.86
N ALA A 42 3.67 -16.04 6.15
CA ALA A 42 3.19 -14.74 6.60
C ALA A 42 1.66 -14.65 6.62
N GLU A 43 0.97 -15.48 5.83
CA GLU A 43 -0.49 -15.59 5.79
C GLU A 43 -1.04 -16.69 6.71
N ALA A 44 -0.21 -17.68 7.04
CA ALA A 44 -0.60 -18.81 7.87
C ALA A 44 -1.14 -18.35 9.24
N ARG A 45 -2.17 -19.03 9.74
CA ARG A 45 -2.70 -18.78 11.10
C ARG A 45 -1.67 -19.20 12.14
N CYS A 46 -1.53 -18.39 13.19
CA CYS A 46 -0.62 -18.71 14.27
C CYS A 46 -1.19 -19.83 15.15
N GLY A 47 -0.45 -20.93 15.24
CA GLY A 47 -0.79 -22.06 16.09
C GLY A 47 -0.47 -21.77 17.55
N LEU A 48 -1.43 -21.22 18.30
CA LEU A 48 -1.29 -20.98 19.73
C LEU A 48 -1.81 -22.16 20.54
N ALA A 49 -1.08 -22.54 21.58
CA ALA A 49 -1.48 -23.55 22.54
C ALA A 49 -2.81 -23.17 23.18
N ARG A 50 -3.75 -24.12 23.17
CA ARG A 50 -5.05 -24.00 23.84
C ARG A 50 -5.11 -25.01 24.98
N LEU A 51 -5.79 -24.62 26.06
CA LEU A 51 -6.05 -25.50 27.18
C LEU A 51 -7.18 -26.46 26.85
N PRO A 52 -7.12 -27.71 27.34
CA PRO A 52 -8.25 -28.63 27.25
C PRO A 52 -9.41 -28.16 28.17
N PRO A 53 -10.65 -28.65 27.95
CA PRO A 53 -11.82 -28.22 28.72
C PRO A 53 -11.72 -28.41 30.24
N GLN A 54 -10.98 -29.42 30.69
CA GLN A 54 -10.73 -29.70 32.11
C GLN A 54 -9.22 -29.64 32.38
N ALA A 55 -8.63 -28.47 32.13
CA ALA A 55 -7.20 -28.25 32.32
C ALA A 55 -6.81 -28.23 33.81
N THR A 56 -5.71 -28.90 34.12
CA THR A 56 -5.02 -28.84 35.41
C THR A 56 -4.04 -27.67 35.46
N ALA A 57 -3.51 -27.38 36.65
CA ALA A 57 -2.41 -26.41 36.79
C ALA A 57 -1.17 -26.82 35.96
N ALA A 58 -0.86 -28.11 35.89
CA ALA A 58 0.25 -28.61 35.07
C ALA A 58 0.03 -28.36 33.58
N ASP A 59 -1.21 -28.48 33.09
CA ASP A 59 -1.56 -28.16 31.70
C ASP A 59 -1.35 -26.67 31.39
N LEU A 60 -1.66 -25.80 32.35
CA LEU A 60 -1.45 -24.36 32.23
C LEU A 60 0.03 -24.03 32.08
N GLU A 61 0.88 -24.52 32.98
CA GLU A 61 2.32 -24.27 32.95
C GLU A 61 2.93 -24.77 31.63
N ALA A 62 2.55 -25.98 31.21
CA ALA A 62 3.02 -26.55 29.96
C ALA A 62 2.53 -25.74 28.74
N ALA A 63 1.28 -25.27 28.74
CA ALA A 63 0.76 -24.43 27.67
C ALA A 63 1.43 -23.05 27.65
N TYR A 64 1.71 -22.46 28.81
CA TYR A 64 2.37 -21.16 28.95
C TYR A 64 3.77 -21.18 28.33
N VAL A 65 4.60 -22.18 28.70
CA VAL A 65 5.96 -22.33 28.15
C VAL A 65 5.92 -22.54 26.64
N ARG A 66 5.04 -23.41 26.13
CA ARG A 66 4.89 -23.63 24.68
C ARG A 66 4.45 -22.37 23.94
N ARG A 67 3.55 -21.57 24.54
CA ARG A 67 3.00 -20.37 23.92
C ARG A 67 4.05 -19.30 23.68
N GLY A 68 5.05 -19.19 24.56
CA GLY A 68 6.18 -18.26 24.36
C GLY A 68 6.89 -18.51 23.02
N ALA A 69 7.29 -19.76 22.77
CA ALA A 69 7.92 -20.14 21.51
C ALA A 69 7.01 -19.94 20.29
N GLN A 70 5.71 -20.26 20.42
CA GLN A 70 4.73 -20.09 19.34
C GLN A 70 4.48 -18.62 18.98
N VAL A 71 4.47 -17.72 19.97
CA VAL A 71 4.32 -16.28 19.74
C VAL A 71 5.55 -15.74 19.00
N ALA A 72 6.75 -16.10 19.44
CA ALA A 72 7.97 -15.67 18.76
C ALA A 72 8.04 -16.15 17.31
N ALA A 73 7.66 -17.41 17.05
CA ALA A 73 7.60 -17.95 15.69
C ALA A 73 6.54 -17.25 14.82
N CYS A 74 5.36 -16.96 15.38
CA CYS A 74 4.31 -16.21 14.70
C CYS A 74 4.76 -14.80 14.34
N ASP A 75 5.43 -14.10 15.25
CA ASP A 75 5.94 -12.75 15.02
C ASP A 75 6.99 -12.73 13.90
N ALA A 76 7.95 -13.67 13.93
CA ALA A 76 8.91 -13.84 12.85
C ALA A 76 8.25 -14.09 11.49
N ALA A 77 7.18 -14.90 11.46
CA ALA A 77 6.41 -15.11 10.23
C ALA A 77 5.67 -13.84 9.77
N ARG A 78 5.15 -13.02 10.69
CA ARG A 78 4.50 -11.73 10.34
C ARG A 78 5.50 -10.69 9.87
N GLN A 79 6.74 -10.74 10.34
CA GLN A 79 7.80 -9.86 9.87
C GLN A 79 8.05 -10.03 8.36
N LEU A 80 7.90 -11.25 7.82
CA LEU A 80 8.00 -11.50 6.37
C LEU A 80 6.99 -10.68 5.55
N ALA A 81 5.77 -10.49 6.05
CA ALA A 81 4.80 -9.63 5.37
C ALA A 81 5.21 -8.16 5.40
N VAL A 82 5.73 -7.69 6.53
CA VAL A 82 6.22 -6.30 6.66
C VAL A 82 7.36 -6.03 5.70
N ASP A 83 8.31 -6.95 5.62
CA ASP A 83 9.48 -6.82 4.74
C ASP A 83 9.05 -6.89 3.26
N THR A 84 8.18 -7.83 2.90
CA THR A 84 7.61 -7.91 1.54
C THR A 84 6.88 -6.61 1.15
N LEU A 85 6.11 -6.02 2.06
CA LEU A 85 5.40 -4.75 1.79
C LEU A 85 6.33 -3.53 1.78
N ARG A 86 7.48 -3.58 2.45
CA ARG A 86 8.52 -2.55 2.33
C ARG A 86 9.18 -2.63 0.97
N ASP A 87 9.51 -3.83 0.52
CA ASP A 87 10.10 -4.07 -0.80
C ASP A 87 9.14 -3.68 -1.92
N GLU A 88 7.84 -4.02 -1.80
CA GLU A 88 6.82 -3.59 -2.76
C GLU A 88 6.77 -2.06 -2.87
N ARG A 89 6.80 -1.34 -1.75
CA ARG A 89 6.80 0.13 -1.75
C ARG A 89 8.04 0.70 -2.42
N ALA A 90 9.22 0.15 -2.12
CA ALA A 90 10.46 0.58 -2.78
C ALA A 90 10.39 0.36 -4.31
N LEU A 91 9.83 -0.76 -4.77
CA LEU A 91 9.60 -1.01 -6.19
C LEU A 91 8.59 -0.03 -6.81
N ILE A 92 7.53 0.31 -6.09
CA ILE A 92 6.54 1.31 -6.52
C ILE A 92 7.19 2.69 -6.66
N ASP A 93 8.06 3.09 -5.73
CA ASP A 93 8.74 4.39 -5.78
C ASP A 93 9.62 4.49 -7.05
N VAL A 94 10.40 3.44 -7.35
CA VAL A 94 11.19 3.35 -8.59
C VAL A 94 10.30 3.37 -9.83
N TRP A 95 9.18 2.64 -9.80
CA TRP A 95 8.20 2.61 -10.89
C TRP A 95 7.59 4.00 -11.13
N MET A 96 7.29 4.77 -10.08
CA MET A 96 6.78 6.13 -10.16
C MET A 96 7.79 7.08 -10.83
N GLU A 97 9.08 6.95 -10.50
CA GLU A 97 10.14 7.71 -11.19
C GLU A 97 10.20 7.38 -12.69
N CYS A 98 10.12 6.09 -13.04
CA CYS A 98 10.13 5.66 -14.44
C CYS A 98 8.93 6.21 -15.23
N ILE A 99 7.72 6.17 -14.65
CA ILE A 99 6.53 6.76 -15.30
C ILE A 99 6.62 8.27 -15.39
N GLY A 100 7.19 8.93 -14.38
CA GLY A 100 7.47 10.37 -14.41
C GLY A 100 8.36 10.75 -15.60
N ARG A 101 9.42 9.97 -15.84
CA ARG A 101 10.32 10.15 -16.99
C ARG A 101 9.65 9.86 -18.33
N GLN A 102 8.80 8.83 -18.42
CA GLN A 102 8.10 8.48 -19.67
C GLN A 102 7.16 9.58 -20.18
N LYS A 103 6.66 10.46 -19.30
CA LYS A 103 5.81 11.59 -19.71
C LYS A 103 6.59 12.81 -20.22
N MET A 104 7.92 12.81 -20.13
CA MET A 104 8.73 13.91 -20.65
C MET A 104 8.77 13.86 -22.18
N PRO A 105 8.71 15.03 -22.87
CA PRO A 105 8.68 15.07 -24.32
C PRO A 105 9.94 14.44 -24.94
N ALA A 106 9.73 13.69 -26.03
CA ALA A 106 10.71 12.80 -26.67
C ALA A 106 12.02 13.49 -27.12
N ASN A 107 12.06 14.82 -27.20
CA ASN A 107 13.28 15.57 -27.53
C ASN A 107 14.31 15.63 -26.38
N SER A 108 13.91 15.31 -25.14
CA SER A 108 14.77 15.34 -23.95
C SER A 108 15.38 13.96 -23.59
N VAL A 109 14.81 12.87 -24.13
CA VAL A 109 15.09 11.49 -23.67
C VAL A 109 16.08 10.78 -24.60
N LYS A 110 17.26 11.35 -24.85
CA LYS A 110 18.29 10.66 -25.68
C LYS A 110 19.14 9.64 -24.90
N ASN A 111 19.14 9.67 -23.56
CA ASN A 111 20.08 8.88 -22.73
C ASN A 111 19.44 8.01 -21.62
N ALA A 112 18.12 7.79 -21.59
CA ALA A 112 17.46 7.21 -20.39
C ALA A 112 17.16 5.69 -20.45
N ALA A 113 17.61 4.96 -21.47
CA ALA A 113 17.03 3.66 -21.85
C ALA A 113 17.68 2.41 -21.22
N HIS A 114 18.34 2.49 -20.06
CA HIS A 114 19.03 1.30 -19.50
C HIS A 114 18.63 0.92 -18.08
N ARG A 115 17.61 1.55 -17.50
CA ARG A 115 17.18 1.22 -16.13
C ARG A 115 15.68 1.36 -15.85
N CYS A 116 14.93 1.78 -16.86
CA CYS A 116 13.50 1.56 -17.05
C CYS A 116 13.40 0.81 -18.39
#